data_AF-A0A8C9MBD1-F1
#
_entry.id   AF-A0A8C9MBD1-F1
#
_cell.length_a   1.000
_cell.length_b   1.000
_cell.length_c   1.000
_cell.angle_alpha   90.00
_cell.angle_beta   90.00
_cell.angle_gamma   90.00
#
_symmetry.space_group_name_H-M   'P 1'
#
loop_
_entity.id
_entity.type
_entity.pdbx_description
1 polymer ?
#
loop_
_entity_poly.entity_id
_entity_poly.type
_entity_poly.pdbx_seq_one_letter_code
_entity_poly.pdbx_strand_id
1 'polypeptide(L)'
;MLEPRVSKQDIREQIWDYMESRNLADFPRPVHHRIPNFKGSYLACQNIRDLEVFARTREVKVDPDKPLEGVRLLALQVTPFS
;
A
#
# COMPACT_ATOMS: atom_id res chain seq x y z
N MET A 1 -1.00 36.94 11.46
CA MET A 1 -1.49 35.99 10.43
C MET A 1 -0.96 34.62 10.81
N LEU A 2 -1.78 33.57 10.79
CA LEU A 2 -1.30 32.21 11.01
C LEU A 2 -0.66 31.71 9.70
N GLU A 3 0.51 31.10 9.81
CA GLU A 3 1.17 30.44 8.66
C GLU A 3 0.22 29.42 8.02
N PRO A 4 0.14 29.32 6.68
CA PRO A 4 -0.64 28.29 6.02
C PRO A 4 -0.12 26.91 6.46
N ARG A 5 -0.97 26.13 7.11
CA ARG A 5 -0.61 24.75 7.46
C ARG A 5 -0.78 23.87 6.23
N VAL A 6 0.28 23.12 5.89
CA VAL A 6 0.23 22.08 4.88
C VAL A 6 -0.89 21.10 5.21
N SER A 7 -1.83 20.94 4.27
CA SER A 7 -3.00 20.09 4.40
C SER A 7 -2.67 18.64 4.03
N LYS A 8 -3.51 17.68 4.45
CA LYS A 8 -3.39 16.29 3.97
C LYS A 8 -3.54 16.20 2.45
N GLN A 9 -4.31 17.09 1.83
CA GLN A 9 -4.50 17.11 0.39
C GLN A 9 -3.22 17.58 -0.32
N ASP A 10 -2.56 18.61 0.21
CA ASP A 10 -1.31 19.14 -0.34
C ASP A 10 -0.24 18.04 -0.39
N ILE A 11 -0.14 17.24 0.68
CA ILE A 11 0.79 16.10 0.74
C ILE A 11 0.41 15.02 -0.29
N ARG A 12 -0.87 14.71 -0.45
CA ARG A 12 -1.31 13.72 -1.45
C ARG A 12 -0.94 14.15 -2.85
N GLU A 13 -1.19 15.41 -3.20
CA GLU A 13 -0.82 15.96 -4.52
C GLU A 13 0.69 15.88 -4.73
N GLN A 14 1.48 16.31 -3.74
CA GLN A 14 2.94 16.21 -3.81
C GLN A 14 3.43 14.78 -4.04
N ILE A 15 2.88 13.80 -3.31
CA ILE A 15 3.27 12.39 -3.46
C ILE A 15 2.78 11.82 -4.78
N TRP A 16 1.55 12.11 -5.20
CA TRP A 16 1.01 11.65 -6.48
C TRP A 16 1.83 12.19 -7.66
N ASP A 17 2.15 13.48 -7.66
CA ASP A 17 3.00 14.11 -8.68
C ASP A 17 4.41 13.49 -8.70
N TYR A 18 4.98 13.24 -7.51
CA TYR A 18 6.26 12.57 -7.40
C TYR A 18 6.22 11.15 -7.99
N MET A 19 5.17 10.38 -7.70
CA MET A 19 5.03 9.02 -8.23
C MET A 19 4.87 9.00 -9.76
N GLU A 20 4.09 9.93 -10.32
CA GLU A 20 3.88 10.04 -11.77
C GLU A 20 5.15 10.50 -12.49
N SER A 21 5.77 11.59 -12.02
CA SER A 21 6.96 12.20 -12.64
C SER A 21 8.19 11.30 -12.59
N ARG A 22 8.29 10.46 -11.56
CA ARG A 22 9.39 9.48 -11.40
C ARG A 22 9.06 8.09 -11.95
N ASN A 23 7.89 7.92 -12.56
CA ASN A 23 7.44 6.64 -13.10
C ASN A 23 7.48 5.50 -12.05
N LEU A 24 7.12 5.81 -10.81
CA LEU A 24 7.07 4.87 -9.68
C LEU A 24 5.71 4.17 -9.59
N ALA A 25 4.66 4.80 -10.12
CA ALA A 25 3.33 4.22 -10.18
C ALA A 25 3.26 3.09 -11.23
N ASP A 26 2.57 2.01 -10.86
CA ASP A 26 2.15 0.97 -11.79
C ASP A 26 0.65 1.12 -12.11
N PHE A 27 0.17 0.41 -13.13
CA PHE A 27 -1.26 0.44 -13.48
C PHE A 27 -2.12 0.07 -12.24
N PRO A 28 -3.22 0.80 -11.97
CA PRO A 28 -3.81 1.86 -12.80
C PRO A 28 -3.21 3.27 -12.58
N ARG A 29 -3.05 4.02 -13.68
CA ARG A 29 -2.59 5.43 -13.73
C ARG A 29 -3.66 6.35 -14.35
N PRO A 30 -3.72 7.66 -14.04
CA PRO A 30 -2.88 8.40 -13.10
C PRO A 30 -3.26 8.19 -11.61
N VAL A 31 -2.34 8.31 -10.66
CA VAL A 31 -2.60 7.97 -9.26
C VAL A 31 -3.47 8.97 -8.50
N HIS A 32 -3.63 10.20 -9.01
CA HIS A 32 -4.43 11.24 -8.35
C HIS A 32 -5.84 10.77 -8.01
N HIS A 33 -6.27 11.10 -6.80
CA HIS A 33 -7.57 10.73 -6.22
C HIS A 33 -7.78 9.21 -6.03
N ARG A 34 -6.71 8.40 -6.05
CA ARG A 34 -6.76 6.94 -5.85
C ARG A 34 -5.74 6.47 -4.83
N ILE A 35 -5.87 5.21 -4.41
CA ILE A 35 -4.79 4.48 -3.73
C ILE A 35 -3.80 4.01 -4.80
N PRO A 36 -2.57 4.54 -4.83
CA PRO A 36 -1.62 4.25 -5.91
C PRO A 36 -1.12 2.81 -5.84
N ASN A 37 -1.14 2.12 -6.97
CA ASN A 37 -0.24 0.97 -7.16
C ASN A 37 1.17 1.48 -7.50
N PHE A 38 2.20 0.76 -7.09
CA PHE A 38 3.58 1.18 -7.26
C PHE A 38 4.51 0.00 -7.55
N LYS A 39 5.61 0.30 -8.25
CA LYS A 39 6.66 -0.66 -8.54
C LYS A 39 7.27 -1.18 -7.24
N GLY A 40 7.21 -2.51 -7.06
CA GLY A 40 7.67 -3.16 -5.84
C GLY A 40 6.58 -3.37 -4.78
N SER A 41 5.31 -3.06 -5.07
CA SER A 41 4.20 -3.32 -4.14
C SER A 41 4.13 -4.78 -3.70
N TYR A 42 4.32 -5.73 -4.61
CA TYR A 42 4.36 -7.16 -4.28
C TYR A 42 5.51 -7.53 -3.33
N LEU A 43 6.71 -6.98 -3.55
CA LEU A 43 7.86 -7.23 -2.68
C LEU A 43 7.63 -6.61 -1.29
N ALA A 44 7.09 -5.39 -1.22
CA ALA A 44 6.73 -4.75 0.03
C ALA A 44 5.70 -5.59 0.82
N CYS A 45 4.73 -6.22 0.14
CA CYS A 45 3.78 -7.13 0.77
C CYS A 45 4.47 -8.34 1.44
N GLN A 46 5.56 -8.86 0.87
CA GLN A 46 6.26 -10.02 1.44
C GLN A 46 6.79 -9.75 2.85
N ASN A 47 7.15 -8.51 3.18
CA ASN A 47 7.66 -8.16 4.50
C ASN A 47 6.63 -8.40 5.63
N ILE A 48 5.33 -8.48 5.31
CA ILE A 48 4.28 -8.74 6.29
C ILE A 48 4.42 -10.14 6.90
N ARG A 49 4.93 -11.12 6.15
CA ARG A 49 5.08 -12.51 6.63
C ARG A 49 6.06 -12.62 7.80
N ASP A 50 6.98 -11.68 7.92
CA ASP A 50 8.04 -11.67 8.93
C ASP A 50 7.56 -11.01 10.24
N LEU A 51 6.34 -10.45 10.25
CA LEU A 51 5.74 -9.85 11.44
C LEU A 51 5.13 -10.95 12.33
N GLU A 52 5.61 -11.08 13.56
CA GLU A 52 5.07 -12.06 14.54
C GLU A 52 3.56 -11.89 14.75
N VAL A 53 3.08 -10.63 14.77
CA VAL A 53 1.64 -10.33 14.90
C VAL A 53 0.84 -10.92 13.73
N PHE A 54 1.39 -10.92 12.51
CA PHE A 54 0.71 -11.50 11.35
C PHE A 54 0.63 -13.02 11.47
N ALA A 55 1.72 -13.67 11.91
CA ALA A 55 1.76 -15.12 12.11
C ALA A 55 0.81 -15.62 13.23
N ARG A 56 0.56 -14.81 14.26
CA ARG A 56 -0.25 -15.19 15.43
C ARG A 56 -1.72 -14.78 15.34
N THR A 57 -2.06 -13.92 14.40
CA THR A 57 -3.43 -13.39 14.26
C THR A 57 -4.33 -14.42 13.58
N ARG A 58 -5.55 -14.58 14.11
CA ARG A 58 -6.56 -15.49 13.54
C ARG A 58 -7.37 -14.88 12.41
N GLU A 59 -7.53 -13.56 12.41
CA GLU A 59 -8.38 -12.83 11.48
C GLU A 59 -7.62 -11.64 10.89
N VAL A 60 -7.51 -11.60 9.57
CA VAL A 60 -6.81 -10.52 8.84
C VAL A 60 -7.80 -9.85 7.88
N LYS A 61 -7.90 -8.52 7.96
CA LYS A 61 -8.61 -7.72 6.96
C LYS A 61 -7.62 -7.13 5.98
N VAL A 62 -7.88 -7.33 4.69
CA VAL A 62 -7.07 -6.76 3.60
C VAL A 62 -8.00 -6.08 2.59
N ASP A 63 -7.70 -4.84 2.22
CA ASP A 63 -8.48 -4.09 1.23
C ASP A 63 -8.27 -4.62 -0.21
N PRO A 64 -9.23 -4.37 -1.13
CA PRO A 64 -9.17 -4.92 -2.49
C PRO A 64 -8.20 -4.16 -3.42
N ASP A 65 -7.59 -3.07 -2.95
CA ASP A 65 -6.70 -2.22 -3.74
C ASP A 65 -5.51 -3.00 -4.33
N LYS A 66 -5.12 -2.63 -5.55
CA LYS A 66 -4.05 -3.28 -6.31
C LYS A 66 -2.71 -3.43 -5.54
N PRO A 67 -2.19 -2.42 -4.81
CA PRO A 67 -0.93 -2.60 -4.07
C PRO A 67 -1.01 -3.65 -2.94
N LEU A 68 -2.21 -4.08 -2.52
CA LEU A 68 -2.42 -5.04 -1.43
C LEU A 68 -2.69 -6.47 -1.94
N GLU A 69 -2.63 -6.70 -3.25
CA GLU A 69 -2.81 -8.03 -3.84
C GLU A 69 -1.86 -9.08 -3.26
N GLY A 70 -0.59 -8.71 -3.03
CA GLY A 70 0.38 -9.59 -2.39
C GLY A 70 -0.01 -9.98 -0.96
N VAL A 71 -0.55 -9.05 -0.18
CA VAL A 71 -1.01 -9.32 1.20
C VAL A 71 -2.22 -10.26 1.19
N ARG A 72 -3.18 -10.05 0.27
CA ARG A 72 -4.33 -10.95 0.11
C ARG A 72 -3.88 -12.38 -0.19
N LEU A 73 -2.93 -12.53 -1.11
CA LEU A 73 -2.39 -13.84 -1.45
C LEU A 73 -1.69 -14.49 -0.24
N LEU A 74 -0.85 -13.73 0.48
CA LEU A 74 -0.17 -14.22 1.67
C LEU A 74 -1.17 -14.68 2.75
N ALA A 75 -2.18 -13.87 3.04
CA ALA A 75 -3.20 -14.21 4.05
C ALA A 75 -3.96 -15.52 3.72
N LEU A 76 -4.14 -15.84 2.43
CA LEU A 76 -4.78 -17.09 1.98
C LEU A 76 -3.82 -18.29 1.94
N GLN A 77 -2.51 -18.06 1.88
CA GLN A 77 -1.49 -19.12 1.82
C GLN A 77 -1.02 -19.57 3.20
N VAL A 78 -1.19 -18.74 4.24
CA VAL A 78 -0.86 -19.12 5.62
C VAL A 78 -1.67 -20.37 5.98
N THR A 79 -0.98 -21.51 6.10
CA THR A 79 -1.61 -22.76 6.53
C THR A 79 -1.88 -22.63 8.01
N PRO A 80 -3.15 -22.74 8.46
CA PRO A 80 -3.43 -22.71 9.88
C PRO A 80 -2.94 -24.05 10.45
N PHE A 81 -1.97 -23.96 11.37
CA PHE A 81 -1.40 -25.07 12.16
C PHE A 81 -0.44 -26.00 11.39
N SER A 82 0.86 -25.83 11.66
CA SER A 82 1.84 -26.93 11.73
C SER A 82 2.04 -27.33 13.18
#